data_AF-A0A2U3AEE3-F1
#
_entry.id   AF-A0A2U3AEE3-F1
#
_cell.length_a   1.000
_cell.length_b   1.000
_cell.length_c   1.000
_cell.angle_alpha   90.00
_cell.angle_beta   90.00
_cell.angle_gamma   90.00
#
_symmetry.space_group_name_H-M   'P 1'
#
loop_
_entity.id
_entity.type
_entity.pdbx_description
1 polymer ?
#
loop_
_entity_poly.entity_id
_entity_poly.type
_entity_poly.pdbx_seq_one_letter_code
_entity_poly.pdbx_strand_id
1 'polypeptide(L)'
;MLRQIKKGLNGLKIEKGHFYKGVVLHDYEIEVLRHIYLHKQLRATSLHELYRLLSNKKIETSNISNRLKKLLDAGVVARNEELIHDMSKNFVRYSYRLNSAGLEVLVFLNIIRKESIKTYKTNAHINKFPNLHSKVASTITNKIVMDLIKQEITFDFCRGNNHYLLGNDSYTRKTETTGFIIPDYVIETRDTIVPIEIDTGTQRAHIIKQKIEKYIVQARSKEFNLRNIHVVFIVVDNSISDTFETNRNRRVYSLKATFLSGFDLPGNLHFYAVNALHSIPLISYILNPKNNLEEIEKDFICEDFMELYNERYKQHFIQVEKPAVAKDLFHAVYTYEVNTIKYDVYLIYRVVGNLRDYQKSESALSYLSKRLERNKRFILLYVYDNATSALADVTTATDASITIAASYLPTEDNEDLVVYKHTSLLTKKAVKGVIEY
;
A
#
# COMPACT_ATOMS: atom_id res chain seq x y z
N MET A 1 -3.87 -42.20 -6.70
CA MET A 1 -4.73 -42.64 -5.58
C MET A 1 -5.00 -41.41 -4.73
N LEU A 2 -6.27 -40.97 -4.61
CA LEU A 2 -6.65 -39.82 -3.77
C LEU A 2 -6.44 -40.21 -2.30
N ARG A 3 -5.78 -39.37 -1.52
CA ARG A 3 -5.59 -39.63 -0.08
C ARG A 3 -6.95 -39.49 0.63
N GLN A 4 -7.16 -40.29 1.68
CA GLN A 4 -8.32 -40.07 2.54
C GLN A 4 -8.07 -38.84 3.42
N ILE A 5 -8.92 -37.83 3.23
CA ILE A 5 -8.98 -36.61 4.04
C ILE A 5 -10.27 -36.70 4.84
N LYS A 6 -10.17 -36.57 6.17
CA LYS A 6 -11.32 -36.67 7.09
C LYS A 6 -11.34 -35.48 8.03
N LYS A 7 -12.52 -34.90 8.25
CA LYS A 7 -12.72 -33.88 9.30
C LYS A 7 -12.80 -34.59 10.66
N GLY A 8 -11.91 -34.24 11.58
CA GLY A 8 -11.90 -34.75 12.95
C GLY A 8 -12.19 -33.64 13.97
N LEU A 9 -12.34 -34.02 15.25
CA LEU A 9 -12.61 -33.09 16.35
C LEU A 9 -11.52 -32.01 16.53
N ASN A 10 -10.26 -32.33 16.22
CA ASN A 10 -9.10 -31.45 16.45
C ASN A 10 -8.53 -30.82 15.16
N GLY A 11 -9.25 -30.94 14.03
CA GLY A 11 -8.82 -30.43 12.73
C GLY A 11 -8.98 -31.45 11.59
N LEU A 12 -8.40 -31.13 10.44
CA LEU A 12 -8.48 -31.94 9.23
C LEU A 12 -7.36 -32.98 9.19
N LYS A 13 -7.70 -34.27 9.21
CA LYS A 13 -6.74 -35.37 9.20
C LYS A 13 -6.44 -35.83 7.76
N ILE A 14 -5.18 -35.80 7.39
CA ILE A 14 -4.63 -36.48 6.21
C ILE A 14 -4.09 -37.84 6.67
N GLU A 15 -4.64 -38.92 6.13
CA GLU A 15 -4.21 -40.26 6.50
C GLU A 15 -2.80 -40.60 5.98
N LYS A 16 -2.11 -41.48 6.71
CA LYS A 16 -0.79 -41.98 6.33
C LYS A 16 -0.92 -42.76 5.02
N GLY A 17 -0.08 -42.41 4.04
CA GLY A 17 0.02 -43.13 2.78
C GLY A 17 1.25 -44.05 2.77
N HIS A 18 1.47 -44.73 1.64
CA HIS A 18 2.63 -45.60 1.44
C HIS A 18 3.97 -44.86 1.54
N PHE A 19 4.03 -43.61 1.07
CA PHE A 19 5.26 -42.80 0.99
C PHE A 19 5.27 -41.58 1.92
N TYR A 20 4.18 -41.30 2.63
CA TYR A 20 4.00 -40.04 3.35
C TYR A 20 3.42 -40.28 4.74
N LYS A 21 3.87 -39.49 5.71
CA LYS A 21 3.34 -39.54 7.08
C LYS A 21 1.94 -38.93 7.13
N GLY A 22 1.09 -39.44 8.02
CA GLY A 22 -0.20 -38.81 8.33
C GLY A 22 0.00 -37.53 9.14
N VAL A 23 -0.91 -36.56 9.00
CA VAL A 23 -0.86 -35.30 9.75
C VAL A 23 -2.28 -34.77 10.01
N VAL A 24 -2.48 -34.14 11.16
CA VAL A 24 -3.71 -33.39 11.48
C VAL A 24 -3.40 -31.91 11.28
N LEU A 25 -4.17 -31.23 10.43
CA LEU A 25 -4.07 -29.80 10.17
C LEU A 25 -5.07 -29.03 11.03
N HIS A 26 -4.60 -28.00 11.72
CA HIS A 26 -5.46 -27.07 12.45
C HIS A 26 -6.02 -26.00 11.52
N ASP A 27 -7.10 -25.32 11.93
CA ASP A 27 -7.79 -24.32 11.09
C ASP A 27 -6.85 -23.17 10.68
N TYR A 28 -6.04 -22.67 11.61
CA TYR A 28 -5.04 -21.64 11.29
C TYR A 28 -4.00 -22.12 10.27
N GLU A 29 -3.72 -23.42 10.20
CA GLU A 29 -2.80 -23.98 9.22
C GLU A 29 -3.44 -24.09 7.85
N ILE A 30 -4.76 -24.32 7.78
CA ILE A 30 -5.49 -24.23 6.50
C ILE A 30 -5.35 -22.84 5.92
N GLU A 31 -5.45 -21.80 6.74
CA GLU A 31 -5.24 -20.42 6.30
C GLU A 31 -3.78 -20.19 5.87
N VAL A 32 -2.79 -20.74 6.58
CA VAL A 32 -1.39 -20.74 6.10
C VAL A 32 -1.27 -21.40 4.72
N LEU A 33 -1.93 -22.55 4.49
CA LEU A 33 -1.90 -23.22 3.18
C LEU A 33 -2.56 -22.36 2.09
N ARG A 34 -3.66 -21.65 2.41
CA ARG A 34 -4.29 -20.68 1.51
C ARG A 34 -3.33 -19.56 1.13
N HIS A 35 -2.58 -19.01 2.08
CA HIS A 35 -1.55 -18.01 1.81
C HIS A 35 -0.43 -18.57 0.91
N ILE A 36 0.09 -19.77 1.17
CA ILE A 36 1.09 -20.41 0.30
C ILE A 36 0.54 -20.59 -1.12
N TYR A 37 -0.73 -20.98 -1.26
CA TYR A 37 -1.40 -21.11 -2.56
C TYR A 37 -1.47 -19.77 -3.30
N LEU A 38 -2.00 -18.73 -2.66
CA LEU A 38 -2.17 -17.40 -3.26
C LEU A 38 -0.83 -16.80 -3.70
N HIS A 39 0.18 -16.90 -2.84
CA HIS A 39 1.52 -16.43 -3.15
C HIS A 39 2.30 -17.37 -4.08
N LYS A 40 1.82 -18.59 -4.33
CA LYS A 40 2.49 -19.73 -4.98
C LYS A 40 3.69 -20.27 -4.21
N GLN A 41 4.45 -19.39 -3.57
CA GLN A 41 5.61 -19.71 -2.75
C GLN A 41 5.83 -18.62 -1.71
N LEU A 42 6.13 -19.00 -0.47
CA LEU A 42 6.46 -18.08 0.62
C LEU A 42 7.83 -18.38 1.23
N ARG A 43 8.55 -17.34 1.65
CA ARG A 43 9.81 -17.49 2.39
C ARG A 43 9.53 -18.05 3.79
N ALA A 44 10.49 -18.80 4.33
CA ALA A 44 10.38 -19.36 5.68
C ALA A 44 10.14 -18.27 6.74
N THR A 45 10.80 -17.11 6.63
CA THR A 45 10.61 -15.97 7.54
C THR A 45 9.17 -15.48 7.54
N SER A 46 8.59 -15.23 6.37
CA SER A 46 7.18 -14.81 6.21
C SER A 46 6.20 -15.87 6.71
N LEU A 47 6.50 -17.16 6.51
CA LEU A 47 5.67 -18.24 7.05
C LEU A 47 5.73 -18.32 8.57
N HIS A 48 6.90 -18.10 9.18
CA HIS A 48 7.02 -18.06 10.63
C HIS A 48 6.23 -16.91 11.24
N GLU A 49 6.30 -15.72 10.64
CA GLU A 49 5.49 -14.57 11.05
C GLU A 49 3.99 -14.88 10.95
N LEU A 50 3.55 -15.44 9.82
CA LEU A 50 2.16 -15.82 9.60
C LEU A 50 1.68 -16.90 10.58
N TYR A 51 2.49 -17.93 10.85
CA TYR A 51 2.17 -18.97 11.84
C TYR A 51 1.96 -18.40 13.24
N ARG A 52 2.85 -17.50 13.67
CA ARG A 52 2.72 -16.86 14.99
C ARG A 52 1.45 -16.03 15.07
N LEU A 53 1.17 -15.26 14.02
CA LEU A 53 -0.03 -14.43 13.95
C LEU A 53 -1.31 -15.27 14.02
N LEU A 54 -1.43 -16.30 13.18
CA LEU A 54 -2.70 -17.04 13.04
C LEU A 54 -2.94 -18.08 14.16
N SER A 55 -1.88 -18.57 14.81
CA SER A 55 -2.03 -19.63 15.82
C SER A 55 -2.62 -19.15 17.16
N ASN A 56 -2.72 -17.84 17.37
CA ASN A 56 -3.13 -17.20 18.64
C ASN A 56 -2.35 -17.69 19.87
N LYS A 57 -1.19 -18.32 19.69
CA LYS A 57 -0.32 -18.85 20.75
C LYS A 57 1.11 -18.36 20.54
N LYS A 58 1.84 -18.17 21.63
CA LYS A 58 3.29 -17.94 21.57
C LYS A 58 3.98 -19.24 21.17
N ILE A 59 4.11 -19.47 19.86
CA ILE A 59 4.84 -20.62 19.31
C ILE A 59 6.29 -20.22 19.03
N GLU A 60 7.23 -20.96 19.62
CA GLU A 60 8.65 -20.81 19.35
C GLU A 60 9.02 -21.11 17.89
N THR A 61 10.06 -20.44 17.39
CA THR A 61 10.59 -20.62 16.04
C THR A 61 10.91 -22.09 15.73
N SER A 62 11.54 -22.79 16.67
CA SER A 62 11.90 -24.22 16.59
C SER A 62 10.66 -25.10 16.37
N ASN A 63 9.58 -24.84 17.10
CA ASN A 63 8.32 -25.55 17.01
C ASN A 63 7.64 -25.33 15.65
N ILE A 64 7.69 -24.11 15.11
CA ILE A 64 7.20 -23.81 13.76
C ILE A 64 8.01 -24.57 12.71
N SER A 65 9.35 -24.55 12.79
CA SER A 65 10.21 -25.29 11.86
C SER A 65 9.96 -26.81 11.91
N ASN A 66 9.83 -27.37 13.12
CA ASN A 66 9.48 -28.77 13.31
C ASN A 66 8.09 -29.10 12.72
N ARG A 67 7.15 -28.16 12.85
CA ARG A 67 5.81 -28.31 12.28
C ARG A 67 5.84 -28.28 10.75
N LEU A 68 6.56 -27.33 10.15
CA LEU A 68 6.78 -27.27 8.70
C LEU A 68 7.47 -28.53 8.17
N LYS A 69 8.41 -29.12 8.92
CA LYS A 69 9.03 -30.42 8.59
C LYS A 69 8.00 -31.55 8.59
N LYS A 70 7.10 -31.60 9.57
CA LYS A 70 5.99 -32.59 9.57
C LYS A 70 5.08 -32.43 8.34
N LEU A 71 4.78 -31.20 7.94
CA LEU A 71 3.99 -30.93 6.73
C LEU A 71 4.74 -31.33 5.44
N LEU A 72 6.06 -31.16 5.41
CA LEU A 72 6.92 -31.63 4.32
C LEU A 72 6.91 -33.17 4.23
N ASP A 73 7.13 -33.86 5.36
CA ASP A 73 7.09 -35.33 5.45
C ASP A 73 5.71 -35.91 5.08
N ALA A 74 4.65 -35.15 5.33
CA ALA A 74 3.29 -35.49 4.93
C ALA A 74 3.00 -35.15 3.46
N GLY A 75 3.91 -34.49 2.74
CA GLY A 75 3.70 -34.08 1.35
C GLY A 75 2.62 -33.01 1.17
N VAL A 76 2.34 -32.24 2.23
CA VAL A 76 1.41 -31.10 2.20
C VAL A 76 2.08 -29.90 1.53
N VAL A 77 3.33 -29.63 1.92
CA VAL A 77 4.18 -28.60 1.35
C VAL A 77 5.42 -29.23 0.70
N ALA A 78 6.08 -28.47 -0.17
CA ALA A 78 7.40 -28.76 -0.70
C ALA A 78 8.34 -27.59 -0.36
N ARG A 79 9.61 -27.91 -0.08
CA ARG A 79 10.65 -26.94 0.27
C ARG A 79 11.57 -26.70 -0.92
N ASN A 80 11.85 -25.44 -1.22
CA ASN A 80 12.84 -24.99 -2.19
C ASN A 80 14.01 -24.34 -1.43
N GLU A 81 15.22 -24.58 -1.92
CA GLU A 81 16.48 -24.17 -1.30
C GLU A 81 17.19 -23.18 -2.22
N GLU A 82 17.51 -21.99 -1.72
CA GLU A 82 18.26 -20.95 -2.45
C GLU A 82 19.58 -20.69 -1.71
N LEU A 83 20.70 -21.00 -2.37
CA LEU A 83 22.04 -20.76 -1.82
C LEU A 83 22.35 -19.25 -1.81
N ILE A 84 22.82 -18.73 -0.67
CA ILE A 84 23.31 -17.37 -0.56
C ILE A 84 24.81 -17.39 -0.86
N HIS A 85 25.21 -16.93 -2.05
CA HIS A 85 26.61 -16.97 -2.49
C HIS A 85 27.52 -15.99 -1.71
N ASP A 86 26.97 -14.90 -1.17
CA ASP A 86 27.73 -13.83 -0.51
C ASP A 86 28.05 -14.07 0.97
N MET A 87 27.50 -15.13 1.59
CA MET A 87 27.79 -15.50 2.98
C MET A 87 28.48 -16.86 3.03
N SER A 88 29.70 -16.91 3.59
CA SER A 88 30.55 -18.09 3.81
C SER A 88 29.89 -19.45 3.45
N LYS A 89 29.93 -19.79 2.16
CA LYS A 89 29.64 -21.04 1.45
C LYS A 89 28.49 -22.00 1.84
N ASN A 90 27.71 -21.84 2.91
CA ASN A 90 26.70 -22.84 3.31
C ASN A 90 25.34 -22.28 3.78
N PHE A 91 25.05 -20.99 3.62
CA PHE A 91 23.75 -20.46 4.03
C PHE A 91 22.68 -20.69 2.95
N VAL A 92 21.59 -21.37 3.35
CA VAL A 92 20.44 -21.66 2.49
C VAL A 92 19.23 -20.86 2.96
N ARG A 93 18.58 -20.14 2.04
CA ARG A 93 17.25 -19.57 2.25
C ARG A 93 16.20 -20.60 1.86
N TYR A 94 15.32 -20.91 2.79
CA TYR A 94 14.19 -21.80 2.54
C TYR A 94 12.95 -21.03 2.12
N SER A 95 12.23 -21.63 1.18
CA SER A 95 10.90 -21.21 0.80
C SER A 95 10.01 -22.42 0.57
N TYR A 96 8.71 -22.25 0.74
CA TYR A 96 7.75 -23.34 0.70
C TYR A 96 6.67 -23.04 -0.30
N ARG A 97 6.24 -24.09 -1.01
CA ARG A 97 5.10 -24.10 -1.92
C ARG A 97 4.16 -25.25 -1.55
N LEU A 98 2.92 -25.22 -2.05
CA LEU A 98 2.03 -26.38 -1.87
C LEU A 98 2.51 -27.57 -2.70
N ASN A 99 2.35 -28.75 -2.14
CA ASN A 99 2.49 -30.02 -2.84
C ASN A 99 1.09 -30.65 -3.05
N SER A 100 1.02 -31.80 -3.70
CA SER A 100 -0.23 -32.44 -4.10
C SER A 100 -1.24 -32.60 -2.95
N ALA A 101 -0.80 -33.03 -1.76
CA ALA A 101 -1.71 -33.21 -0.64
C ALA A 101 -2.25 -31.88 -0.09
N GLY A 102 -1.44 -30.82 -0.08
CA GLY A 102 -1.89 -29.49 0.34
C GLY A 102 -2.95 -28.90 -0.61
N LEU A 103 -2.81 -29.13 -1.92
CA LEU A 103 -3.83 -28.74 -2.90
C LEU A 103 -5.12 -29.56 -2.76
N GLU A 104 -5.00 -30.86 -2.54
CA GLU A 104 -6.15 -31.74 -2.29
C GLU A 104 -6.94 -31.30 -1.06
N VAL A 105 -6.27 -30.85 0.00
CA VAL A 105 -6.91 -30.24 1.18
C VAL A 105 -7.71 -28.99 0.81
N LEU A 106 -7.12 -28.05 0.07
CA LEU A 106 -7.82 -26.83 -0.32
C LEU A 106 -9.01 -27.10 -1.25
N VAL A 107 -8.93 -28.11 -2.11
CA VAL A 107 -10.08 -28.55 -2.94
C VAL A 107 -11.15 -29.23 -2.10
N PHE A 108 -10.75 -30.10 -1.16
CA PHE A 108 -11.70 -30.78 -0.26
C PHE A 108 -12.53 -29.79 0.56
N LEU A 109 -11.91 -28.67 0.96
CA LEU A 109 -12.58 -27.59 1.70
C LEU A 109 -13.30 -26.58 0.79
N ASN A 110 -13.34 -26.80 -0.53
CA ASN A 110 -13.89 -25.87 -1.52
C ASN A 110 -13.26 -24.47 -1.50
N ILE A 111 -12.02 -24.33 -1.01
CA ILE A 111 -11.28 -23.07 -1.03
C ILE A 111 -10.75 -22.80 -2.44
N ILE A 112 -10.39 -23.84 -3.19
CA ILE A 112 -9.96 -23.76 -4.59
C ILE A 112 -10.71 -24.78 -5.45
N ARG A 113 -10.79 -24.51 -6.76
CA ARG A 113 -11.44 -25.41 -7.73
C ARG A 113 -10.55 -26.60 -8.07
N LYS A 114 -11.17 -27.73 -8.42
CA LYS A 114 -10.45 -28.99 -8.76
C LYS A 114 -9.55 -28.82 -9.99
N GLU A 115 -9.98 -28.00 -10.95
CA GLU A 115 -9.23 -27.66 -12.16
C GLU A 115 -7.90 -26.98 -11.84
N SER A 116 -7.84 -26.21 -10.74
CA SER A 116 -6.62 -25.55 -10.28
C SER A 116 -5.50 -26.53 -9.97
N ILE A 117 -5.81 -27.78 -9.57
CA ILE A 117 -4.80 -28.83 -9.36
C ILE A 117 -4.08 -29.17 -10.66
N LYS A 118 -4.80 -29.26 -11.78
CA LYS A 118 -4.20 -29.60 -13.09
C LYS A 118 -3.22 -28.52 -13.51
N THR A 119 -3.65 -27.26 -13.49
CA THR A 119 -2.81 -26.10 -13.81
C THR A 119 -1.58 -26.03 -12.90
N TYR A 120 -1.74 -26.31 -11.61
CA TYR A 120 -0.62 -26.33 -10.68
C TYR A 120 0.36 -27.47 -10.99
N LYS A 121 -0.13 -28.69 -11.25
CA LYS A 121 0.73 -29.85 -11.58
C LYS A 121 1.50 -29.64 -12.88
N THR A 122 0.87 -29.12 -13.92
CA THR A 122 1.55 -28.81 -15.20
C THR A 122 2.69 -27.82 -15.00
N ASN A 123 2.50 -26.84 -14.11
CA ASN A 123 3.53 -25.85 -13.77
C ASN A 123 4.53 -26.33 -12.70
N ALA A 124 4.20 -27.36 -11.90
CA ALA A 124 5.03 -27.82 -10.78
C ALA A 124 6.35 -28.47 -11.22
N HIS A 125 6.37 -29.11 -12.39
CA HIS A 125 7.57 -29.67 -13.01
C HIS A 125 8.55 -28.59 -13.47
N ILE A 126 8.04 -27.39 -13.73
CA ILE A 126 8.84 -26.21 -14.00
C ILE A 126 9.22 -25.64 -12.62
N ASN A 127 10.26 -26.18 -12.00
CA ASN A 127 10.91 -25.61 -10.80
C ASN A 127 11.58 -24.27 -11.13
N LYS A 128 10.87 -23.34 -11.77
CA LYS A 128 11.33 -21.98 -11.95
C LYS A 128 11.21 -21.30 -10.60
N PHE A 129 12.35 -20.99 -10.01
CA PHE A 129 12.40 -20.05 -8.91
C PHE A 129 11.63 -18.79 -9.32
N PRO A 130 10.78 -18.24 -8.43
CA PRO A 130 10.07 -17.01 -8.74
C PRO A 130 11.07 -15.92 -9.08
N ASN A 131 10.78 -15.15 -10.13
CA ASN A 131 11.59 -13.98 -10.46
C ASN A 131 11.58 -12.97 -9.31
N LEU A 132 12.54 -12.03 -9.32
CA LEU A 132 12.70 -11.04 -8.25
C LEU A 132 11.39 -10.28 -7.97
N HIS A 133 10.70 -9.84 -9.03
CA HIS A 133 9.40 -9.17 -8.95
C HIS A 133 8.38 -9.99 -8.15
N SER A 134 8.20 -11.26 -8.49
CA SER A 134 7.25 -12.15 -7.81
C SER A 134 7.61 -12.38 -6.35
N LYS A 135 8.91 -12.51 -6.03
CA LYS A 135 9.40 -12.65 -4.65
C LYS A 135 9.07 -11.41 -3.82
N VAL A 136 9.35 -10.24 -4.37
CA VAL A 136 9.11 -8.95 -3.71
C VAL A 136 7.62 -8.69 -3.54
N ALA A 137 6.83 -8.86 -4.59
CA ALA A 137 5.38 -8.70 -4.54
C ALA A 137 4.75 -9.61 -3.48
N SER A 138 5.15 -10.89 -3.45
CA SER A 138 4.69 -11.81 -2.41
C SER A 138 5.08 -11.37 -1.00
N THR A 139 6.27 -10.80 -0.81
CA THR A 139 6.75 -10.39 0.51
C THR A 139 5.99 -9.16 1.01
N ILE A 140 5.89 -8.12 0.18
CA ILE A 140 5.17 -6.88 0.50
C ILE A 140 3.70 -7.20 0.79
N THR A 141 3.04 -7.90 -0.12
CA THR A 141 1.62 -8.21 0.03
C THR A 141 1.34 -9.11 1.23
N ASN A 142 2.19 -10.09 1.54
CA ASN A 142 2.01 -10.89 2.76
C ASN A 142 2.15 -10.02 4.03
N LYS A 143 3.07 -9.04 4.05
CA LYS A 143 3.17 -8.09 5.18
C LYS A 143 1.91 -7.23 5.32
N ILE A 144 1.35 -6.74 4.22
CA ILE A 144 0.09 -5.99 4.21
C ILE A 144 -1.03 -6.86 4.79
N VAL A 145 -1.22 -8.08 4.27
CA VAL A 145 -2.28 -8.98 4.73
C VAL A 145 -2.13 -9.32 6.22
N MET A 146 -0.90 -9.57 6.69
CA MET A 146 -0.65 -9.79 8.11
C MET A 146 -0.99 -8.57 8.98
N ASP A 147 -0.76 -7.36 8.48
CA ASP A 147 -1.13 -6.13 9.17
C ASP A 147 -2.65 -5.97 9.27
N LEU A 148 -3.37 -6.20 8.17
CA LEU A 148 -4.83 -6.15 8.15
C LEU A 148 -5.46 -7.19 9.09
N ILE A 149 -4.88 -8.40 9.18
CA ILE A 149 -5.32 -9.42 10.14
C ILE A 149 -5.12 -8.94 11.59
N LYS A 150 -3.98 -8.31 11.90
CA LYS A 150 -3.72 -7.76 13.24
C LYS A 150 -4.68 -6.64 13.61
N GLN A 151 -5.11 -5.85 12.63
CA GLN A 151 -6.08 -4.78 12.81
C GLN A 151 -7.53 -5.27 12.75
N GLU A 152 -7.76 -6.59 12.63
CA GLU A 152 -9.08 -7.22 12.55
C GLU A 152 -9.96 -6.66 11.41
N ILE A 153 -9.33 -6.16 10.34
CA ILE A 153 -10.04 -5.68 9.16
C ILE A 153 -10.57 -6.91 8.41
N THR A 154 -11.85 -6.89 8.04
CA THR A 154 -12.44 -7.93 7.19
C THR A 154 -12.16 -7.63 5.73
N PHE A 155 -11.45 -8.51 5.04
CA PHE A 155 -11.09 -8.34 3.63
C PHE A 155 -11.03 -9.69 2.89
N ASP A 156 -11.20 -9.61 1.58
CA ASP A 156 -10.82 -10.66 0.64
C ASP A 156 -9.49 -10.33 -0.01
N PHE A 157 -8.73 -11.38 -0.34
CA PHE A 157 -7.39 -11.27 -0.89
C PHE A 157 -7.15 -12.30 -1.98
N CYS A 158 -6.71 -11.84 -3.14
CA CYS A 158 -6.32 -12.73 -4.23
C CYS A 158 -5.19 -12.16 -5.10
N ARG A 159 -4.64 -13.02 -5.96
CA ARG A 159 -3.79 -12.59 -7.08
C ARG A 159 -4.65 -11.88 -8.12
N GLY A 160 -4.14 -10.83 -8.75
CA GLY A 160 -4.93 -10.05 -9.70
C GLY A 160 -5.49 -10.86 -10.86
N ASN A 161 -4.74 -11.86 -11.35
CA ASN A 161 -5.19 -12.72 -12.44
C ASN A 161 -6.41 -13.60 -12.09
N ASN A 162 -6.70 -13.76 -10.80
CA ASN A 162 -7.83 -14.53 -10.28
C ASN A 162 -9.00 -13.64 -9.83
N HIS A 163 -8.82 -12.31 -9.80
CA HIS A 163 -9.87 -11.39 -9.38
C HIS A 163 -11.02 -11.42 -10.38
N TYR A 164 -12.26 -11.46 -9.91
CA TYR A 164 -13.42 -11.65 -10.77
C TYR A 164 -13.67 -10.45 -11.71
N LEU A 165 -13.26 -9.24 -11.33
CA LEU A 165 -13.38 -8.04 -12.16
C LEU A 165 -12.11 -7.64 -12.92
N LEU A 166 -10.93 -8.00 -12.39
CA LEU A 166 -9.62 -7.55 -12.90
C LEU A 166 -8.79 -8.70 -13.51
N GLY A 167 -9.25 -9.93 -13.36
CA GLY A 167 -8.50 -11.12 -13.73
C GLY A 167 -8.75 -11.64 -15.14
N ASN A 168 -8.20 -12.82 -15.40
CA ASN A 168 -8.30 -13.51 -16.69
C ASN A 168 -9.73 -13.89 -17.08
N ASP A 169 -10.59 -14.10 -16.10
CA ASP A 169 -11.99 -14.52 -16.31
C ASP A 169 -12.97 -13.35 -16.18
N SER A 170 -12.46 -12.10 -16.13
CA SER A 170 -13.29 -10.91 -16.05
C SER A 170 -14.24 -10.83 -17.24
N TYR A 171 -15.50 -10.48 -16.97
CA TYR A 171 -16.54 -10.35 -17.99
C TYR A 171 -16.14 -9.34 -19.08
N THR A 172 -15.42 -8.29 -18.69
CA THR A 172 -14.78 -7.27 -19.55
C THR A 172 -13.86 -7.86 -20.63
N ARG A 173 -13.26 -9.04 -20.40
CA ARG A 173 -12.42 -9.71 -21.39
C ARG A 173 -13.21 -10.20 -22.61
N LYS A 174 -14.53 -10.34 -22.50
CA LYS A 174 -15.41 -10.75 -23.61
C LYS A 174 -15.89 -9.59 -24.47
N THR A 175 -15.78 -8.34 -24.00
CA THR A 175 -16.44 -7.18 -24.61
C THR A 175 -15.50 -6.07 -25.06
N GLU A 176 -14.26 -5.99 -24.56
CA GLU A 176 -13.37 -4.85 -24.86
C GLU A 176 -12.10 -5.23 -25.64
N THR A 177 -11.86 -4.51 -26.75
CA THR A 177 -10.66 -4.62 -27.62
C THR A 177 -9.42 -3.93 -27.05
N THR A 178 -9.56 -3.10 -26.01
CA THR A 178 -8.51 -2.21 -25.47
C THR A 178 -7.59 -2.86 -24.42
N GLY A 179 -7.78 -4.15 -24.16
CA GLY A 179 -6.88 -4.96 -23.34
C GLY A 179 -7.10 -4.79 -21.84
N PHE A 180 -7.23 -5.92 -21.15
CA PHE A 180 -7.42 -5.97 -19.70
C PHE A 180 -6.16 -5.53 -18.93
N ILE A 181 -6.35 -5.13 -17.67
CA ILE A 181 -5.28 -4.90 -16.70
C ILE A 181 -5.30 -6.01 -15.67
N ILE A 182 -4.12 -6.59 -15.39
CA ILE A 182 -3.95 -7.57 -14.31
C ILE A 182 -3.02 -6.94 -13.28
N PRO A 183 -3.52 -6.54 -12.10
CA PRO A 183 -2.65 -6.16 -11.01
C PRO A 183 -1.85 -7.36 -10.48
N ASP A 184 -0.81 -7.10 -9.70
CA ASP A 184 -0.06 -8.18 -9.05
C ASP A 184 -0.95 -8.91 -8.02
N TYR A 185 -1.70 -8.14 -7.25
CA TYR A 185 -2.64 -8.60 -6.24
C TYR A 185 -3.83 -7.64 -6.12
N VAL A 186 -4.91 -8.15 -5.53
CA VAL A 186 -6.07 -7.35 -5.15
C VAL A 186 -6.43 -7.68 -3.72
N ILE A 187 -6.60 -6.64 -2.91
CA ILE A 187 -7.23 -6.72 -1.59
C ILE A 187 -8.55 -5.95 -1.71
N GLU A 188 -9.63 -6.48 -1.19
CA GLU A 188 -10.93 -5.82 -1.28
C GLU A 188 -11.76 -6.01 -0.01
N THR A 189 -12.58 -5.02 0.30
CA THR A 189 -13.67 -5.12 1.28
C THR A 189 -14.99 -5.27 0.52
N ARG A 190 -16.13 -4.98 1.14
CA ARG A 190 -17.41 -4.89 0.43
C ARG A 190 -17.46 -3.71 -0.55
N ASP A 191 -16.94 -2.56 -0.14
CA ASP A 191 -17.13 -1.29 -0.85
C ASP A 191 -15.86 -0.80 -1.54
N THR A 192 -14.68 -1.28 -1.12
CA THR A 192 -13.38 -0.80 -1.60
C THR A 192 -12.57 -1.91 -2.28
N ILE A 193 -12.06 -1.66 -3.48
CA ILE A 193 -11.10 -2.53 -4.19
C ILE A 193 -9.74 -1.84 -4.18
N VAL A 194 -8.69 -2.55 -3.77
CA VAL A 194 -7.32 -2.07 -3.73
C VAL A 194 -6.44 -2.93 -4.65
N PRO A 195 -6.32 -2.58 -5.94
CA PRO A 195 -5.33 -3.18 -6.83
C PRO A 195 -3.92 -2.76 -6.42
N ILE A 196 -3.03 -3.75 -6.24
CA ILE A 196 -1.63 -3.53 -5.87
C ILE A 196 -0.75 -3.73 -7.11
N GLU A 197 0.05 -2.72 -7.41
CA GLU A 197 0.98 -2.69 -8.54
C GLU A 197 2.41 -2.52 -8.00
N ILE A 198 3.25 -3.55 -8.14
CA ILE A 198 4.63 -3.49 -7.66
C ILE A 198 5.51 -2.90 -8.77
N ASP A 199 6.33 -1.91 -8.42
CA ASP A 199 7.32 -1.32 -9.32
C ASP A 199 8.74 -1.58 -8.79
N THR A 200 9.42 -2.55 -9.40
CA THR A 200 10.84 -2.82 -9.15
C THR A 200 11.78 -1.78 -9.77
N GLY A 201 11.24 -0.73 -10.41
CA GLY A 201 12.01 0.32 -11.07
C GLY A 201 12.35 0.06 -12.53
N THR A 202 11.94 -1.08 -13.07
CA THR A 202 12.27 -1.52 -14.44
C THR A 202 11.17 -1.18 -15.44
N GLN A 203 9.97 -0.81 -14.97
CA GLN A 203 8.84 -0.49 -15.84
C GLN A 203 9.04 0.87 -16.51
N ARG A 204 8.85 0.93 -17.84
CA ARG A 204 8.94 2.17 -18.62
C ARG A 204 7.70 3.03 -18.40
N ALA A 205 7.85 4.36 -18.47
CA ALA A 205 6.77 5.32 -18.22
C ALA A 205 5.51 5.08 -19.09
N HIS A 206 5.67 4.72 -20.37
CA HIS A 206 4.53 4.43 -21.25
C HIS A 206 3.70 3.20 -20.79
N ILE A 207 4.34 2.21 -20.15
CA ILE A 207 3.64 1.03 -19.62
C ILE A 207 2.77 1.44 -18.44
N ILE A 208 3.30 2.30 -17.56
CA ILE A 208 2.56 2.87 -16.43
C ILE A 208 1.38 3.69 -16.94
N LYS A 209 1.61 4.54 -17.96
CA LYS A 209 0.54 5.32 -18.60
C LYS A 209 -0.59 4.42 -19.14
N GLN A 210 -0.24 3.37 -19.87
CA GLN A 210 -1.22 2.39 -20.38
C GLN A 210 -2.00 1.71 -19.25
N LYS A 211 -1.35 1.41 -18.11
CA LYS A 211 -2.05 0.84 -16.95
C LYS A 211 -3.07 1.82 -16.38
N ILE A 212 -2.69 3.09 -16.23
CA ILE A 212 -3.57 4.16 -15.74
C ILE A 212 -4.81 4.30 -16.63
N GLU A 213 -4.60 4.38 -17.95
CA GLU A 213 -5.68 4.47 -18.93
C GLU A 213 -6.65 3.29 -18.82
N LYS A 214 -6.13 2.07 -18.64
CA LYS A 214 -6.96 0.88 -18.44
C LYS A 214 -7.78 0.92 -17.15
N TYR A 215 -7.18 1.37 -16.03
CA TYR A 215 -7.93 1.55 -14.79
C TYR A 215 -9.02 2.63 -14.93
N ILE A 216 -8.76 3.71 -15.65
CA ILE A 216 -9.77 4.76 -15.92
C ILE A 216 -10.95 4.18 -16.72
N VAL A 217 -10.68 3.43 -17.78
CA VAL A 217 -11.71 2.77 -18.59
C VAL A 217 -12.53 1.82 -17.72
N GLN A 218 -11.87 0.97 -16.92
CA GLN A 218 -12.56 0.02 -16.05
C GLN A 218 -13.38 0.69 -14.96
N ALA A 219 -12.87 1.75 -14.33
CA ALA A 219 -13.60 2.46 -13.29
C ALA A 219 -14.92 3.08 -13.77
N ARG A 220 -15.04 3.36 -15.07
CA ARG A 220 -16.27 3.88 -15.72
C ARG A 220 -17.27 2.79 -16.09
N SER A 221 -16.90 1.51 -16.02
CA SER A 221 -17.82 0.41 -16.31
C SER A 221 -18.89 0.27 -15.22
N LYS A 222 -20.06 -0.29 -15.60
CA LYS A 222 -21.21 -0.41 -14.69
C LYS A 222 -20.89 -1.23 -13.45
N GLU A 223 -20.07 -2.26 -13.59
CA GLU A 223 -19.68 -3.18 -12.53
C GLU A 223 -18.75 -2.52 -11.50
N PHE A 224 -17.95 -1.55 -11.92
CA PHE A 224 -16.97 -0.87 -11.07
C PHE A 224 -17.46 0.45 -10.49
N ASN A 225 -18.40 1.14 -11.16
CA ASN A 225 -18.89 2.45 -10.72
C ASN A 225 -19.63 2.41 -9.36
N LEU A 226 -19.92 1.22 -8.83
CA LEU A 226 -20.55 1.04 -7.52
C LEU A 226 -19.53 0.90 -6.37
N ARG A 227 -18.23 0.86 -6.67
CA ARG A 227 -17.17 0.61 -5.68
C ARG A 227 -16.07 1.65 -5.78
N ASN A 228 -15.42 1.92 -4.65
CA ASN A 228 -14.24 2.77 -4.58
C ASN A 228 -13.00 1.97 -4.95
N ILE A 229 -12.23 2.45 -5.92
CA ILE A 229 -11.05 1.77 -6.47
C ILE A 229 -9.82 2.57 -6.09
N HIS A 230 -8.92 1.96 -5.33
CA HIS A 230 -7.69 2.59 -4.85
C HIS A 230 -6.49 1.82 -5.39
N VAL A 231 -5.96 2.26 -6.52
CA VAL A 231 -4.80 1.63 -7.16
C VAL A 231 -3.53 2.11 -6.47
N VAL A 232 -2.76 1.19 -5.89
CA VAL A 232 -1.54 1.50 -5.13
C VAL A 232 -0.31 1.02 -5.89
N PHE A 233 0.46 1.97 -6.43
CA PHE A 233 1.79 1.72 -6.98
C PHE A 233 2.83 1.72 -5.86
N ILE A 234 3.45 0.57 -5.64
CA ILE A 234 4.45 0.36 -4.59
C ILE A 234 5.83 0.28 -5.22
N VAL A 235 6.64 1.32 -5.02
CA VAL A 235 8.04 1.35 -5.46
C VAL A 235 8.90 0.58 -4.48
N VAL A 236 9.60 -0.44 -4.97
CA VAL A 236 10.45 -1.29 -4.15
C VAL A 236 11.72 -0.54 -3.75
N ASP A 237 12.01 -0.53 -2.45
CA ASP A 237 13.20 0.06 -1.83
C ASP A 237 13.94 -0.99 -0.97
N ASN A 238 14.98 -0.55 -0.25
CA ASN A 238 15.78 -1.42 0.60
C ASN A 238 15.04 -1.97 1.84
N SER A 239 13.84 -1.47 2.18
CA SER A 239 13.04 -2.01 3.30
C SER A 239 12.57 -3.45 3.08
N ILE A 240 12.64 -3.93 1.82
CA ILE A 240 12.25 -5.28 1.42
C ILE A 240 13.46 -6.19 1.16
N SER A 241 14.55 -5.64 0.62
CA SER A 241 15.79 -6.37 0.32
C SER A 241 16.95 -5.40 0.11
N ASP A 242 18.10 -5.70 0.70
CA ASP A 242 19.34 -4.90 0.58
C ASP A 242 19.85 -4.75 -0.85
N THR A 243 19.32 -5.54 -1.79
CA THR A 243 19.61 -5.45 -3.23
C THR A 243 19.03 -4.21 -3.91
N PHE A 244 18.10 -3.51 -3.27
CA PHE A 244 17.47 -2.31 -3.83
C PHE A 244 18.07 -1.05 -3.20
N GLU A 245 18.05 0.06 -3.94
CA GLU A 245 18.58 1.34 -3.45
C GLU A 245 17.77 1.84 -2.25
N THR A 246 18.46 2.49 -1.31
CA THR A 246 17.91 3.03 -0.06
C THR A 246 16.87 4.13 -0.27
N ASN A 247 17.01 4.94 -1.33
CA ASN A 247 16.11 6.07 -1.56
C ASN A 247 15.60 6.06 -3.01
N ARG A 248 14.35 5.64 -3.17
CA ARG A 248 13.64 5.60 -4.45
C ARG A 248 12.63 6.73 -4.60
N ASN A 249 12.75 7.81 -3.81
CA ASN A 249 11.84 8.96 -3.86
C ASN A 249 11.79 9.60 -5.24
N ARG A 250 12.92 9.66 -5.96
CA ARG A 250 12.95 10.14 -7.36
C ARG A 250 12.03 9.32 -8.28
N ARG A 251 11.94 8.01 -8.05
CA ARG A 251 11.05 7.14 -8.82
C ARG A 251 9.59 7.33 -8.43
N VAL A 252 9.28 7.45 -7.14
CA VAL A 252 7.92 7.81 -6.67
C VAL A 252 7.49 9.15 -7.26
N TYR A 253 8.37 10.15 -7.21
CA TYR A 253 8.15 11.45 -7.84
C TYR A 253 7.85 11.33 -9.34
N SER A 254 8.68 10.58 -10.07
CA SER A 254 8.46 10.35 -11.51
C SER A 254 7.12 9.66 -11.80
N LEU A 255 6.69 8.72 -10.95
CA LEU A 255 5.36 8.13 -11.05
C LEU A 255 4.29 9.19 -10.88
N LYS A 256 4.30 9.94 -9.77
CA LYS A 256 3.33 11.02 -9.51
C LYS A 256 3.28 12.05 -10.64
N ALA A 257 4.44 12.47 -11.14
CA ALA A 257 4.56 13.42 -12.24
C ALA A 257 3.92 12.90 -13.55
N THR A 258 3.91 11.57 -13.77
CA THR A 258 3.24 10.99 -14.95
C THR A 258 1.73 11.27 -14.92
N PHE A 259 1.12 11.39 -13.73
CA PHE A 259 -0.31 11.66 -13.59
C PHE A 259 -0.68 13.13 -13.79
N LEU A 260 0.27 14.07 -13.76
CA LEU A 260 -0.01 15.50 -14.02
C LEU A 260 -0.53 15.76 -15.45
N SER A 261 -0.50 14.77 -16.33
CA SER A 261 -0.82 14.89 -17.76
C SER A 261 -2.33 14.95 -18.12
N GLY A 262 -3.17 15.55 -17.27
CA GLY A 262 -4.54 15.93 -17.64
C GLY A 262 -5.55 14.78 -17.75
N PHE A 263 -5.37 13.72 -16.97
CA PHE A 263 -6.37 12.63 -16.91
C PHE A 263 -7.67 13.09 -16.26
N ASP A 264 -8.79 12.85 -16.94
CA ASP A 264 -10.13 12.97 -16.38
C ASP A 264 -10.45 11.72 -15.54
N LEU A 265 -10.18 11.81 -14.23
CA LEU A 265 -10.32 10.69 -13.30
C LEU A 265 -11.77 10.54 -12.82
N PRO A 266 -12.39 9.34 -12.97
CA PRO A 266 -13.70 9.04 -12.38
C PRO A 266 -13.71 9.27 -10.88
N GLY A 267 -14.83 9.76 -10.32
CA GLY A 267 -14.94 10.10 -8.90
C GLY A 267 -14.52 8.99 -7.94
N ASN A 268 -14.85 7.73 -8.29
CA ASN A 268 -14.57 6.51 -7.54
C ASN A 268 -13.17 5.91 -7.75
N LEU A 269 -12.29 6.54 -8.54
CA LEU A 269 -10.95 6.04 -8.85
C LEU A 269 -9.85 6.91 -8.25
N HIS A 270 -9.08 6.32 -7.35
CA HIS A 270 -7.98 6.94 -6.64
C HIS A 270 -6.67 6.22 -6.96
N PHE A 271 -5.61 7.00 -7.18
CA PHE A 271 -4.28 6.46 -7.42
C PHE A 271 -3.33 6.90 -6.31
N TYR A 272 -2.47 5.97 -5.91
CA TYR A 272 -1.44 6.19 -4.90
C TYR A 272 -0.08 5.73 -5.43
N ALA A 273 0.98 6.46 -5.10
CA ALA A 273 2.36 6.04 -5.35
C ALA A 273 3.22 6.28 -4.11
N VAL A 274 3.77 5.20 -3.56
CA VAL A 274 4.57 5.22 -2.33
C VAL A 274 5.75 4.26 -2.43
N ASN A 275 6.74 4.45 -1.56
CA ASN A 275 7.76 3.43 -1.32
C ASN A 275 7.17 2.22 -0.57
N ALA A 276 7.81 1.07 -0.70
CA ALA A 276 7.39 -0.17 -0.05
C ALA A 276 7.25 -0.05 1.47
N LEU A 277 8.14 0.69 2.13
CA LEU A 277 8.07 0.96 3.57
C LEU A 277 6.72 1.55 4.01
N HIS A 278 6.13 2.44 3.19
CA HIS A 278 4.89 3.17 3.53
C HIS A 278 3.62 2.52 2.98
N SER A 279 3.75 1.43 2.22
CA SER A 279 2.61 0.73 1.61
C SER A 279 1.68 0.05 2.61
N ILE A 280 2.22 -0.51 3.70
CA ILE A 280 1.45 -1.20 4.75
C ILE A 280 0.51 -0.21 5.45
N PRO A 281 1.00 0.88 6.09
CA PRO A 281 0.11 1.82 6.77
C PRO A 281 -0.88 2.49 5.81
N LEU A 282 -0.48 2.76 4.55
CA LEU A 282 -1.38 3.33 3.55
C LEU A 282 -2.55 2.40 3.20
N ILE A 283 -2.30 1.10 2.98
CA ILE A 283 -3.38 0.18 2.60
C ILE A 283 -4.32 -0.04 3.78
N SER A 284 -3.80 -0.14 5.00
CA SER A 284 -4.62 -0.17 6.21
C SER A 284 -5.44 1.11 6.37
N TYR A 285 -4.85 2.27 6.04
CA TYR A 285 -5.58 3.54 6.00
C TYR A 285 -6.75 3.51 5.01
N ILE A 286 -6.49 3.09 3.76
CA ILE A 286 -7.49 3.03 2.67
C ILE A 286 -8.65 2.08 2.98
N LEU A 287 -8.36 0.94 3.62
CA LEU A 287 -9.36 -0.08 3.90
C LEU A 287 -10.17 0.18 5.18
N ASN A 288 -9.75 1.14 6.00
CA ASN A 288 -10.48 1.52 7.20
C ASN A 288 -11.52 2.61 6.87
N PRO A 289 -12.83 2.32 6.99
CA PRO A 289 -13.88 3.27 6.62
C PRO A 289 -13.80 4.61 7.37
N LYS A 290 -13.24 4.61 8.59
CA LYS A 290 -13.10 5.82 9.42
C LYS A 290 -12.18 6.87 8.81
N ASN A 291 -11.35 6.49 7.84
CA ASN A 291 -10.36 7.36 7.21
C ASN A 291 -10.83 7.97 5.89
N ASN A 292 -12.05 7.63 5.44
CA ASN A 292 -12.63 8.18 4.23
C ASN A 292 -13.26 9.54 4.53
N LEU A 293 -12.41 10.56 4.64
CA LEU A 293 -12.83 11.92 4.94
C LEU A 293 -13.50 12.60 3.73
N GLU A 294 -14.65 13.20 3.96
CA GLU A 294 -15.31 14.12 3.04
C GLU A 294 -14.53 15.44 2.95
N GLU A 295 -14.74 16.22 1.87
CA GLU A 295 -14.04 17.50 1.70
C GLU A 295 -14.34 18.50 2.83
N ILE A 296 -15.55 18.48 3.39
CA ILE A 296 -15.93 19.33 4.52
C ILE A 296 -15.12 18.97 5.77
N GLU A 297 -14.89 17.68 6.01
CA GLU A 297 -14.08 17.23 7.15
C GLU A 297 -12.61 17.63 6.99
N LYS A 298 -12.08 17.59 5.76
CA LYS A 298 -10.72 18.07 5.45
C LYS A 298 -10.58 19.58 5.64
N ASP A 299 -11.59 20.35 5.24
CA ASP A 299 -11.66 21.79 5.50
C ASP A 299 -11.62 22.05 7.01
N PHE A 300 -12.46 21.36 7.78
CA PHE A 300 -12.49 21.44 9.25
C PHE A 300 -11.15 21.10 9.90
N ILE A 301 -10.48 20.01 9.47
CA ILE A 301 -9.16 19.63 10.00
C ILE A 301 -8.11 20.73 9.74
N CYS A 302 -8.14 21.37 8.57
CA CYS A 302 -7.23 22.48 8.28
C CYS A 302 -7.54 23.72 9.15
N GLU A 303 -8.81 23.99 9.43
CA GLU A 303 -9.22 25.09 10.30
C GLU A 303 -8.80 24.84 11.75
N ASP A 304 -9.14 23.68 12.30
CA ASP A 304 -8.79 23.26 13.66
C ASP A 304 -7.27 23.21 13.88
N PHE A 305 -6.52 22.71 12.88
CA PHE A 305 -5.05 22.78 12.90
C PHE A 305 -4.53 24.21 13.12
N MET A 306 -5.12 25.20 12.44
CA MET A 306 -4.69 26.60 12.56
C MET A 306 -5.12 27.24 13.87
N GLU A 307 -6.26 26.85 14.42
CA GLU A 307 -6.70 27.27 15.75
C GLU A 307 -5.73 26.78 16.83
N LEU A 308 -5.40 25.48 16.82
CA LEU A 308 -4.40 24.91 17.73
C LEU A 308 -3.02 25.56 17.55
N TYR A 309 -2.63 25.82 16.31
CA TYR A 309 -1.36 26.51 16.01
C TYR A 309 -1.35 27.94 16.59
N ASN A 310 -2.43 28.70 16.41
CA ASN A 310 -2.61 30.04 16.97
C ASN A 310 -2.50 30.01 18.51
N GLU A 311 -3.21 29.09 19.15
CA GLU A 311 -3.24 28.95 20.61
C GLU A 311 -1.85 28.61 21.17
N ARG A 312 -1.22 27.56 20.64
CA ARG A 312 0.07 27.05 21.13
C ARG A 312 1.19 28.08 20.99
N TYR A 313 1.27 28.75 19.85
CA TYR A 313 2.37 29.67 19.55
C TYR A 313 2.04 31.14 19.79
N LYS A 314 0.84 31.44 20.30
CA LYS A 314 0.35 32.81 20.53
C LYS A 314 0.49 33.70 19.29
N GLN A 315 0.33 33.11 18.10
CA GLN A 315 0.34 33.83 16.82
C GLN A 315 -1.08 34.34 16.51
N HIS A 316 -1.20 35.26 15.55
CA HIS A 316 -2.48 35.86 15.16
C HIS A 316 -2.70 35.64 13.67
N PHE A 317 -2.94 34.39 13.28
CA PHE A 317 -3.43 34.06 11.94
C PHE A 317 -4.93 34.37 11.88
N ILE A 318 -5.33 35.23 10.96
CA ILE A 318 -6.73 35.60 10.74
C ILE A 318 -7.23 34.84 9.52
N GLN A 319 -8.28 34.04 9.69
CA GLN A 319 -8.91 33.33 8.57
C GLN A 319 -9.47 34.34 7.57
N VAL A 320 -9.28 34.07 6.29
CA VAL A 320 -9.82 34.89 5.20
C VAL A 320 -10.58 34.02 4.21
N GLU A 321 -11.51 34.64 3.48
CA GLU A 321 -12.27 33.93 2.47
C GLU A 321 -11.35 33.35 1.38
N LYS A 322 -11.61 32.10 1.00
CA LYS A 322 -10.89 31.44 -0.10
C LYS A 322 -11.08 32.27 -1.39
N PRO A 323 -10.02 32.55 -2.17
CA PRO A 323 -10.18 33.23 -3.46
C PRO A 323 -11.13 32.44 -4.36
N ALA A 324 -12.18 33.06 -4.91
CA ALA A 324 -13.18 32.36 -5.73
C ALA A 324 -12.57 31.54 -6.87
N VAL A 325 -11.49 32.03 -7.48
CA VAL A 325 -10.77 31.38 -8.60
C VAL A 325 -9.96 30.14 -8.15
N ALA A 326 -9.77 29.94 -6.85
CA ALA A 326 -8.94 28.89 -6.28
C ALA A 326 -9.61 28.15 -5.10
N LYS A 327 -10.94 28.23 -5.00
CA LYS A 327 -11.71 27.62 -3.90
C LYS A 327 -11.47 26.11 -3.81
N ASP A 328 -11.33 25.44 -4.96
CA ASP A 328 -11.10 24.00 -5.03
C ASP A 328 -9.63 23.59 -4.85
N LEU A 329 -8.71 24.55 -4.82
CA LEU A 329 -7.27 24.29 -4.65
C LEU A 329 -6.84 24.25 -3.18
N PHE A 330 -7.56 24.94 -2.30
CA PHE A 330 -7.17 25.15 -0.91
C PHE A 330 -8.28 24.73 0.05
N HIS A 331 -7.90 24.12 1.17
CA HIS A 331 -8.84 23.73 2.22
C HIS A 331 -9.06 24.87 3.21
N ALA A 332 -8.05 25.71 3.46
CA ALA A 332 -8.23 26.94 4.22
C ALA A 332 -7.21 28.01 3.79
N VAL A 333 -7.53 29.29 4.07
CA VAL A 333 -6.67 30.44 3.80
C VAL A 333 -6.67 31.38 4.99
N TYR A 334 -5.49 31.81 5.40
CA TYR A 334 -5.26 32.72 6.52
C TYR A 334 -4.35 33.87 6.10
N THR A 335 -4.34 34.95 6.87
CA THR A 335 -3.37 36.03 6.76
C THR A 335 -2.60 36.15 8.06
N TYR A 336 -1.29 36.35 7.96
CA TYR A 336 -0.39 36.54 9.09
C TYR A 336 0.48 37.77 8.88
N GLU A 337 0.67 38.59 9.92
CA GLU A 337 1.47 39.81 9.84
C GLU A 337 2.65 39.75 10.81
N VAL A 338 3.87 39.91 10.29
CA VAL A 338 5.11 39.98 11.09
C VAL A 338 5.88 41.22 10.70
N ASN A 339 6.19 42.08 11.67
CA ASN A 339 6.98 43.29 11.45
C ASN A 339 6.47 44.12 10.26
N THR A 340 5.16 44.35 10.17
CA THR A 340 4.43 45.04 9.08
C THR A 340 4.35 44.29 7.73
N ILE A 341 4.89 43.07 7.65
CA ILE A 341 4.86 42.24 6.44
C ILE A 341 3.72 41.25 6.54
N LYS A 342 2.77 41.34 5.61
CA LYS A 342 1.65 40.38 5.49
C LYS A 342 2.02 39.18 4.63
N TYR A 343 1.66 38.01 5.12
CA TYR A 343 1.80 36.70 4.48
C TYR A 343 0.41 36.08 4.31
N ASP A 344 0.08 35.67 3.10
CA ASP A 344 -1.08 34.81 2.86
C ASP A 344 -0.67 33.36 3.14
N VAL A 345 -1.36 32.66 4.04
CA VAL A 345 -1.10 31.25 4.39
C VAL A 345 -2.20 30.38 3.81
N TYR A 346 -1.81 29.43 2.97
CA TYR A 346 -2.71 28.52 2.27
C TYR A 346 -2.51 27.11 2.80
N LEU A 347 -3.60 26.41 3.11
CA LEU A 347 -3.56 25.05 3.65
C LEU A 347 -4.13 24.04 2.66
N ILE A 348 -3.43 22.90 2.53
CA ILE A 348 -3.91 21.75 1.77
C ILE A 348 -3.78 20.50 2.64
N TYR A 349 -4.91 19.89 3.01
CA TYR A 349 -4.94 18.53 3.54
C TYR A 349 -4.49 17.51 2.49
N ARG A 350 -3.68 16.53 2.91
CA ARG A 350 -3.09 15.52 2.02
C ARG A 350 -3.04 14.14 2.68
N VAL A 351 -3.31 13.13 1.88
CA VAL A 351 -3.06 11.72 2.19
C VAL A 351 -1.75 11.29 1.53
N VAL A 352 -0.93 10.52 2.26
CA VAL A 352 0.38 10.05 1.79
C VAL A 352 0.26 9.33 0.47
N GLY A 353 1.09 9.74 -0.49
CA GLY A 353 1.16 9.09 -1.78
C GLY A 353 -0.07 9.31 -2.66
N ASN A 354 -1.13 10.00 -2.23
CA ASN A 354 -2.30 10.27 -3.05
C ASN A 354 -1.95 11.20 -4.22
N LEU A 355 -2.34 10.81 -5.42
CA LEU A 355 -1.98 11.52 -6.65
C LEU A 355 -2.86 12.72 -6.94
N ARG A 356 -4.13 12.72 -6.52
CA ARG A 356 -4.99 13.91 -6.65
C ARG A 356 -4.52 15.01 -5.73
N ASP A 357 -4.16 14.67 -4.49
CA ASP A 357 -3.61 15.64 -3.53
C ASP A 357 -2.29 16.23 -4.03
N TYR A 358 -1.47 15.39 -4.67
CA TYR A 358 -0.26 15.83 -5.34
C TYR A 358 -0.56 16.78 -6.53
N GLN A 359 -1.50 16.44 -7.42
CA GLN A 359 -1.93 17.31 -8.53
C GLN A 359 -2.52 18.65 -8.03
N LYS A 360 -3.34 18.61 -6.97
CA LYS A 360 -3.90 19.79 -6.29
C LYS A 360 -2.77 20.68 -5.75
N SER A 361 -1.76 20.08 -5.13
CA SER A 361 -0.57 20.80 -4.65
C SER A 361 0.22 21.47 -5.77
N GLU A 362 0.47 20.77 -6.89
CA GLU A 362 1.16 21.34 -8.05
C GLU A 362 0.37 22.48 -8.71
N SER A 363 -0.95 22.32 -8.78
CA SER A 363 -1.85 23.34 -9.34
C SER A 363 -1.90 24.58 -8.45
N ALA A 364 -1.94 24.38 -7.13
CA ALA A 364 -1.83 25.43 -6.13
C ALA A 364 -0.49 26.16 -6.23
N LEU A 365 0.63 25.44 -6.34
CA LEU A 365 1.96 26.05 -6.52
C LEU A 365 2.01 26.87 -7.82
N SER A 366 1.53 26.35 -8.93
CA SER A 366 1.46 27.08 -10.21
C SER A 366 0.61 28.36 -10.11
N TYR A 367 -0.53 28.29 -9.43
CA TYR A 367 -1.38 29.45 -9.15
C TYR A 367 -0.65 30.50 -8.29
N LEU A 368 -0.01 30.07 -7.20
CA LEU A 368 0.69 30.94 -6.27
C LEU A 368 1.94 31.58 -6.89
N SER A 369 2.70 30.84 -7.71
CA SER A 369 3.87 31.35 -8.43
C SER A 369 3.51 32.48 -9.40
N LYS A 370 2.40 32.37 -10.14
CA LYS A 370 1.89 33.48 -10.97
C LYS A 370 1.49 34.72 -10.16
N ARG A 371 1.17 34.54 -8.88
CA ARG A 371 0.80 35.62 -7.95
C ARG A 371 2.02 36.27 -7.29
N LEU A 372 3.15 35.56 -7.15
CA LEU A 372 4.42 36.12 -6.66
C LEU A 372 4.94 37.26 -7.53
N GLU A 373 4.71 37.18 -8.85
CA GLU A 373 5.02 38.25 -9.80
C GLU A 373 4.33 39.59 -9.44
N ARG A 374 3.34 39.57 -8.54
CA ARG A 374 2.58 40.73 -8.05
C ARG A 374 2.94 41.19 -6.62
N ASN A 375 4.15 40.90 -6.13
CA ASN A 375 4.68 41.35 -4.83
C ASN A 375 3.96 40.84 -3.57
N LYS A 376 3.21 39.73 -3.62
CA LYS A 376 2.62 39.11 -2.42
C LYS A 376 3.45 37.92 -1.95
N ARG A 377 3.80 37.90 -0.65
CA ARG A 377 4.45 36.75 0.00
C ARG A 377 3.38 35.77 0.44
N PHE A 378 3.62 34.49 0.22
CA PHE A 378 2.72 33.43 0.65
C PHE A 378 3.47 32.31 1.39
N ILE A 379 2.72 31.53 2.17
CA ILE A 379 3.13 30.28 2.79
C ILE A 379 2.13 29.22 2.32
N LEU A 380 2.60 28.08 1.84
CA LEU A 380 1.76 26.93 1.52
C LEU A 380 2.06 25.82 2.51
N LEU A 381 1.10 25.46 3.35
CA LEU A 381 1.20 24.38 4.33
C LEU A 381 0.46 23.14 3.85
N TYR A 382 1.10 21.99 4.04
CA TYR A 382 0.47 20.69 3.84
C TYR A 382 0.12 20.10 5.20
N VAL A 383 -1.16 19.76 5.38
CA VAL A 383 -1.70 19.14 6.59
C VAL A 383 -1.87 17.66 6.35
N TYR A 384 -1.40 16.84 7.28
CA TYR A 384 -1.54 15.38 7.26
C TYR A 384 -2.14 14.92 8.59
N ASP A 385 -2.78 13.74 8.59
CA ASP A 385 -3.33 13.12 9.80
C ASP A 385 -2.29 12.75 10.86
N ASN A 386 -1.01 12.62 10.47
CA ASN A 386 0.07 12.39 11.40
C ASN A 386 1.45 12.72 10.83
N ALA A 387 2.43 12.80 11.72
CA ALA A 387 3.77 13.32 11.42
C ALA A 387 4.59 12.32 10.61
N THR A 388 4.38 11.03 10.86
CA THR A 388 5.01 9.95 10.09
C THR A 388 4.55 9.98 8.63
N SER A 389 3.27 10.28 8.39
CA SER A 389 2.70 10.45 7.07
C SER A 389 3.36 11.60 6.30
N ALA A 390 3.55 12.75 6.94
CA ALA A 390 4.21 13.89 6.32
C ALA A 390 5.66 13.57 5.88
N LEU A 391 6.43 12.87 6.72
CA LEU A 391 7.80 12.44 6.41
C LEU A 391 7.86 11.37 5.31
N ALA A 392 6.81 10.56 5.20
CA ALA A 392 6.70 9.48 4.23
C ALA A 392 6.35 9.97 2.82
N ASP A 393 5.79 11.18 2.68
CA ASP A 393 5.33 11.66 1.40
C ASP A 393 6.44 12.33 0.56
N VAL A 394 6.34 12.17 -0.76
CA VAL A 394 7.28 12.74 -1.73
C VAL A 394 6.63 13.93 -2.40
N THR A 395 7.22 15.12 -2.22
CA THR A 395 6.71 16.40 -2.73
C THR A 395 7.75 17.15 -3.57
N THR A 396 7.26 17.97 -4.49
CA THR A 396 7.96 19.02 -5.21
C THR A 396 7.96 20.29 -4.38
N ALA A 397 9.08 20.64 -3.77
CA ALA A 397 9.31 22.03 -3.47
C ALA A 397 10.69 22.41 -3.99
N THR A 398 10.67 23.32 -4.95
CA THR A 398 11.87 23.78 -5.64
C THR A 398 12.18 25.25 -5.36
N ASP A 399 11.31 25.99 -4.66
CA ASP A 399 11.50 27.44 -4.44
C ASP A 399 11.46 27.89 -2.97
N ALA A 400 12.19 28.99 -2.72
CA ALA A 400 12.60 29.49 -1.41
C ALA A 400 11.49 30.07 -0.51
N SER A 401 10.24 30.18 -0.99
CA SER A 401 9.09 30.70 -0.22
C SER A 401 8.12 29.62 0.26
N ILE A 402 8.40 28.33 0.00
CA ILE A 402 7.50 27.23 0.35
C ILE A 402 7.98 26.62 1.69
N THR A 403 7.13 26.66 2.71
CA THR A 403 7.37 25.96 3.98
C THR A 403 6.62 24.62 3.92
N ILE A 404 7.33 23.51 3.83
CA ILE A 404 6.69 22.19 3.71
C ILE A 404 6.46 21.53 5.07
N ALA A 405 5.23 21.06 5.26
CA ALA A 405 4.69 20.05 6.19
C ALA A 405 4.42 20.48 7.64
N ALA A 406 3.15 20.39 8.03
CA ALA A 406 2.72 20.35 9.42
C ALA A 406 1.76 19.17 9.62
N SER A 407 1.93 18.47 10.74
CA SER A 407 1.10 17.34 11.13
C SER A 407 0.08 17.75 12.17
N TYR A 408 -1.13 17.23 12.02
CA TYR A 408 -2.17 17.27 13.06
C TYR A 408 -2.12 15.95 13.86
N LEU A 409 -2.02 15.99 15.19
CA LEU A 409 -2.33 14.84 16.05
C LEU A 409 -2.88 15.35 17.39
N PRO A 410 -4.18 15.26 17.64
CA PRO A 410 -4.71 15.04 18.96
C PRO A 410 -4.88 13.52 19.11
N THR A 411 -3.99 12.90 19.86
CA THR A 411 -4.29 11.59 20.48
C THR A 411 -4.37 11.80 21.98
N GLU A 412 -5.24 11.07 22.67
CA GLU A 412 -5.46 11.20 24.12
C GLU A 412 -4.16 11.12 24.96
N ASP A 413 -3.07 10.59 24.38
CA ASP A 413 -1.76 10.41 25.01
C ASP A 413 -0.59 11.19 24.37
N ASN A 414 -0.80 12.01 23.33
CA ASN A 414 0.25 12.80 22.68
C ASN A 414 -0.30 14.07 22.02
N GLU A 415 0.07 15.23 22.58
CA GLU A 415 -0.30 16.59 22.15
C GLU A 415 0.78 17.25 21.25
N ASP A 416 1.60 16.49 20.54
CA ASP A 416 2.73 17.04 19.80
C ASP A 416 2.35 17.47 18.38
N LEU A 417 2.13 18.77 18.21
CA LEU A 417 2.12 19.44 16.92
C LEU A 417 3.52 19.42 16.31
N VAL A 418 3.71 18.69 15.21
CA VAL A 418 5.01 18.58 14.54
C VAL A 418 5.02 19.33 13.22
N VAL A 419 5.81 20.40 13.16
CA VAL A 419 6.07 21.17 11.94
C VAL A 419 7.43 20.78 11.40
N TYR A 420 7.46 20.20 10.20
CA TYR A 420 8.70 19.91 9.50
C TYR A 420 9.12 21.12 8.66
N LYS A 421 10.42 21.23 8.37
CA LYS A 421 10.97 22.31 7.55
C LYS A 421 11.79 21.71 6.42
N HIS A 422 11.26 21.74 5.21
CA HIS A 422 12.09 21.72 4.00
C HIS A 422 12.28 23.17 3.52
N THR A 423 13.49 23.70 3.68
CA THR A 423 13.88 24.99 3.12
C THR A 423 14.98 24.82 2.08
N SER A 424 14.81 25.44 0.90
CA SER A 424 15.96 25.81 0.06
C SER A 424 16.63 27.07 0.64
N LEU A 425 17.92 27.25 0.36
CA LEU A 425 18.91 28.03 1.13
C LEU A 425 18.65 29.54 1.35
N LEU A 426 17.60 30.16 0.83
CA LEU A 426 17.48 31.63 0.74
C LEU A 426 16.60 32.33 1.81
N THR A 427 15.89 31.62 2.68
CA THR A 427 14.90 32.22 3.60
C THR A 427 15.11 31.92 5.09
N LYS A 428 16.36 31.75 5.53
CA LYS A 428 16.69 31.50 6.94
C LYS A 428 16.26 32.59 7.93
N LYS A 429 15.98 33.84 7.50
CA LYS A 429 15.64 34.97 8.40
C LYS A 429 14.15 35.22 8.63
N ALA A 430 13.27 34.92 7.67
CA ALA A 430 11.81 35.17 7.84
C ALA A 430 11.08 33.97 8.48
N VAL A 431 11.53 32.74 8.20
CA VAL A 431 10.92 31.51 8.73
C VAL A 431 11.39 31.19 10.15
N LYS A 432 12.50 31.80 10.60
CA LYS A 432 13.03 31.64 11.97
C LYS A 432 12.05 32.11 13.04
N GLY A 433 11.23 33.13 12.75
CA GLY A 433 10.19 33.62 13.67
C GLY A 433 8.86 32.87 13.62
N VAL A 434 8.68 31.96 12.64
CA VAL A 434 7.42 31.19 12.48
C VAL A 434 7.58 29.78 13.05
N ILE A 435 8.78 29.18 13.07
CA ILE A 435 8.94 27.74 13.34
C ILE A 435 10.08 27.41 14.34
N GLU A 436 10.90 28.36 14.77
CA GLU A 436 11.79 28.14 15.92
C GLU A 436 11.15 28.77 17.17
N TYR A 437 10.19 28.07 17.77
CA TYR A 437 9.96 27.97 19.22
C TYR A 437 9.13 26.71 19.53
#